data_AF-A0A969GVE4-F1
#
_entry.id   AF-A0A969GVE4-F1
#
_cell.length_a   1.000
_cell.length_b   1.000
_cell.length_c   1.000
_cell.angle_alpha   90.00
_cell.angle_beta   90.00
_cell.angle_gamma   90.00
#
_symmetry.space_group_name_H-M   'P 1'
#
loop_
_entity.id
_entity.type
_entity.pdbx_description
1 polymer ?
#
loop_
_entity_poly.entity_id
_entity_poly.type
_entity_poly.pdbx_seq_one_letter_code
_entity_poly.pdbx_strand_id
1 'polypeptide(L)'
;MASKAELQDVLKTKFGINKNISQLFSKEECEELLNLLHREPSAAKLVDSYADKNNNLGRNNATYARARNQAERKFEALQVEHRQLENSIQSIEAAKATLESKKRFLEEEQRKLEADIQNLSSKNQALSSTVQSLTNQNAELTEANTQLKKENKDLKNIVDQIRLRLARDTKLLLQYEDSEIRKALIRLFRWTLG
;
A
#
# COMPACT_ATOMS: atom_id res chain seq x y z
N MET A 1 -83.86 -15.77 43.30
CA MET A 1 -83.41 -16.46 42.06
C MET A 1 -82.10 -15.82 41.64
N ALA A 2 -81.10 -16.62 41.27
CA ALA A 2 -79.80 -16.09 40.85
C ALA A 2 -79.93 -15.23 39.58
N SER A 3 -79.08 -14.22 39.43
CA SER A 3 -79.05 -13.39 38.22
C SER A 3 -78.39 -14.11 37.04
N LYS A 4 -78.67 -13.71 35.80
CA LYS A 4 -78.02 -14.29 34.60
C LYS A 4 -76.49 -14.23 34.69
N ALA A 5 -75.95 -13.13 35.24
CA ALA A 5 -74.52 -12.95 35.46
C ALA A 5 -73.95 -13.93 36.50
N GLU A 6 -74.68 -14.20 37.58
CA GLU A 6 -74.29 -15.19 38.59
C GLU A 6 -74.28 -16.61 38.01
N LEU A 7 -75.30 -16.97 37.22
CA LEU A 7 -75.37 -18.30 36.58
C LEU A 7 -74.24 -18.50 35.57
N GLN A 8 -73.92 -17.48 34.78
CA GLN A 8 -72.79 -17.49 33.86
C GLN A 8 -71.44 -17.59 34.58
N ASP A 9 -71.33 -16.96 35.75
CA ASP A 9 -70.11 -17.05 36.56
C ASP A 9 -69.97 -18.43 37.18
N VAL A 10 -71.06 -19.07 37.60
CA VAL A 10 -71.06 -20.48 38.05
C VAL A 10 -70.67 -21.43 36.90
N LEU A 11 -71.24 -21.25 35.70
CA LEU A 11 -70.87 -22.06 34.52
C LEU A 11 -69.38 -21.91 34.15
N LYS A 12 -68.81 -20.72 34.31
CA LYS A 12 -67.38 -20.48 34.07
C LYS A 12 -66.50 -21.05 35.17
N THR A 13 -66.83 -20.78 36.43
CA THR A 13 -65.97 -21.09 37.58
C THR A 13 -66.01 -22.58 37.92
N LYS A 14 -67.17 -23.23 37.82
CA LYS A 14 -67.33 -24.65 38.15
C LYS A 14 -67.11 -25.59 36.97
N PHE A 15 -67.56 -25.20 35.78
CA PHE A 15 -67.55 -26.08 34.59
C PHE A 15 -66.66 -25.55 33.46
N GLY A 16 -65.90 -24.47 33.69
CA GLY A 16 -64.94 -23.93 32.71
C GLY A 16 -65.57 -23.36 31.43
N ILE A 17 -66.89 -23.18 31.38
CA ILE A 17 -67.58 -22.71 30.17
C ILE A 17 -67.26 -21.22 29.94
N ASN A 18 -66.71 -20.91 28.77
CA ASN A 18 -66.27 -19.57 28.42
C ASN A 18 -67.45 -18.57 28.46
N LYS A 19 -67.23 -17.37 29.04
CA LYS A 19 -68.22 -16.29 29.05
C LYS A 19 -68.70 -15.93 27.65
N ASN A 20 -67.86 -16.03 26.63
CA ASN A 20 -68.27 -15.74 25.25
C ASN A 20 -69.31 -16.74 24.71
N ILE A 21 -69.34 -17.96 25.26
CA ILE A 21 -70.34 -18.99 24.92
C ILE A 21 -71.60 -18.75 25.75
N SER A 22 -71.45 -18.57 27.06
CA SER A 22 -72.59 -18.42 27.96
C SER A 22 -73.31 -17.06 27.85
N GLN A 23 -72.69 -16.06 27.25
CA GLN A 23 -73.29 -14.76 26.93
C GLN A 23 -74.47 -14.85 25.96
N LEU A 24 -74.41 -15.81 25.03
CA LEU A 24 -75.42 -16.04 24.01
C LEU A 24 -76.69 -16.70 24.58
N PHE A 25 -76.61 -17.30 25.76
CA PHE A 25 -77.74 -17.96 26.41
C PHE A 25 -78.64 -16.96 27.14
N SER A 26 -79.95 -17.18 27.08
CA SER A 26 -80.95 -16.59 27.96
C SER A 26 -80.74 -17.03 29.41
N LYS A 27 -81.51 -16.44 30.34
CA LYS A 27 -81.40 -16.81 31.75
C LYS A 27 -81.92 -18.24 31.97
N GLU A 28 -83.05 -18.57 31.35
CA GLU A 28 -83.66 -19.91 31.43
C GLU A 28 -82.71 -20.99 30.90
N GLU A 29 -82.07 -20.75 29.75
CA GLU A 29 -81.11 -21.69 29.15
C GLU A 29 -79.87 -21.93 30.04
N CYS A 30 -79.40 -20.92 30.77
CA CYS A 30 -78.32 -21.09 31.75
C CYS A 30 -78.76 -21.94 32.95
N GLU A 31 -80.01 -21.80 33.41
CA GLU A 31 -80.57 -22.60 34.50
C GLU A 31 -80.79 -24.06 34.07
N GLU A 32 -81.31 -24.29 32.87
CA GLU A 32 -81.48 -25.62 32.30
C GLU A 32 -80.15 -26.35 32.10
N LEU A 33 -79.14 -25.66 31.56
CA LEU A 33 -77.80 -26.21 31.38
C LEU A 33 -77.16 -26.59 32.72
N LEU A 34 -77.28 -25.74 33.75
CA LEU A 34 -76.79 -26.06 35.09
C LEU A 34 -77.54 -27.25 35.69
N ASN A 35 -78.85 -27.33 35.52
CA ASN A 35 -79.63 -28.47 36.00
C ASN A 35 -79.22 -29.77 35.31
N LEU A 36 -78.96 -29.74 34.00
CA LEU A 36 -78.47 -30.88 33.24
C LEU A 36 -77.09 -31.33 33.71
N LEU A 37 -76.16 -30.39 33.88
CA LEU A 37 -74.80 -30.70 34.35
C LEU A 37 -74.76 -31.24 35.79
N HIS A 38 -75.71 -30.86 36.64
CA HIS A 38 -75.84 -31.44 37.99
C HIS A 38 -76.51 -32.82 37.98
N ARG A 39 -77.44 -33.09 37.04
CA ARG A 39 -78.17 -34.36 36.94
C ARG A 39 -77.38 -35.45 36.21
N GLU A 40 -76.58 -35.08 35.21
CA GLU A 40 -75.83 -36.00 34.37
C GLU A 40 -74.32 -35.88 34.58
N PRO A 41 -73.72 -36.73 35.44
CA PRO A 41 -72.28 -36.66 35.72
C PRO A 41 -71.40 -37.01 34.51
N SER A 42 -71.92 -37.77 33.54
CA SER A 42 -71.25 -38.03 32.26
C SER A 42 -71.10 -36.77 31.41
N ALA A 43 -72.15 -35.94 31.32
CA ALA A 43 -72.12 -34.68 30.62
C ALA A 43 -71.17 -33.68 31.30
N ALA A 44 -71.17 -33.62 32.63
CA ALA A 44 -70.23 -32.79 33.40
C ALA A 44 -68.76 -33.18 33.12
N LYS A 45 -68.42 -34.48 33.18
CA LYS A 45 -67.06 -34.97 32.85
C LYS A 45 -66.62 -34.64 31.44
N LEU A 46 -67.54 -34.67 30.48
CA LEU A 46 -67.26 -34.32 29.09
C LEU A 46 -66.96 -32.82 28.97
N VAL A 47 -67.77 -31.97 29.62
CA VAL A 47 -67.55 -30.53 29.67
C VAL A 47 -66.20 -30.20 30.32
N ASP A 48 -65.86 -30.84 31.43
CA ASP A 48 -64.56 -30.67 32.10
C ASP A 48 -63.40 -31.08 31.17
N SER A 49 -63.52 -32.23 30.49
CA SER A 49 -62.50 -32.69 29.54
C SER A 49 -62.30 -31.71 28.37
N TYR A 50 -63.39 -31.15 27.83
CA TYR A 50 -63.33 -30.13 26.79
C TYR A 50 -62.76 -28.81 27.31
N ALA A 51 -63.12 -28.39 28.52
CA ALA A 51 -62.58 -27.19 29.16
C ALA A 51 -61.06 -27.32 29.36
N ASP A 52 -60.60 -28.46 29.86
CA ASP A 52 -59.17 -28.77 30.02
C ASP A 52 -58.44 -28.79 28.68
N LYS A 53 -59.02 -29.44 27.67
CA LYS A 53 -58.43 -29.47 26.34
C LYS A 53 -58.33 -28.07 25.74
N ASN A 54 -59.37 -27.24 25.88
CA ASN A 54 -59.39 -25.87 25.37
C ASN A 54 -58.35 -25.00 26.09
N ASN A 55 -58.23 -25.14 27.42
CA ASN A 55 -57.19 -24.45 28.19
C ASN A 55 -55.78 -24.85 27.74
N ASN A 56 -55.55 -26.15 27.48
CA ASN A 56 -54.28 -26.64 26.97
C ASN A 56 -53.98 -26.13 25.55
N LEU A 57 -54.97 -26.09 24.67
CA LEU A 57 -54.83 -25.50 23.33
C LEU A 57 -54.51 -23.99 23.41
N GLY A 58 -55.18 -23.26 24.31
CA GLY A 58 -54.90 -21.84 24.54
C GLY A 58 -53.46 -21.60 25.01
N ARG A 59 -52.98 -22.41 25.97
CA ARG A 59 -51.57 -22.36 26.42
C ARG A 59 -50.59 -22.67 25.30
N ASN A 60 -50.85 -23.72 24.53
CA ASN A 60 -50.00 -24.11 23.41
C ASN A 60 -49.94 -23.00 22.34
N ASN A 61 -51.09 -22.43 21.98
CA ASN A 61 -51.15 -21.35 21.01
C ASN A 61 -50.36 -20.12 21.48
N ALA A 62 -50.48 -19.74 22.76
CA ALA A 62 -49.70 -18.66 23.33
C ALA A 62 -48.18 -18.96 23.28
N THR A 63 -47.77 -20.21 23.56
CA THR A 63 -46.37 -20.64 23.47
C THR A 63 -45.85 -20.58 22.04
N TYR A 64 -46.59 -21.11 21.07
CA TYR A 64 -46.20 -21.07 19.66
C TYR A 64 -46.14 -19.64 19.12
N ALA A 65 -47.08 -18.77 19.51
CA ALA A 65 -47.04 -17.35 19.14
C ALA A 65 -45.77 -16.66 19.66
N ARG A 66 -45.37 -16.93 20.91
CA ARG A 66 -44.12 -16.39 21.47
C ARG A 66 -42.90 -16.93 20.74
N ALA A 67 -42.85 -18.23 20.47
CA ALA A 67 -41.74 -18.87 19.77
C ALA A 67 -41.61 -18.32 18.34
N ARG A 68 -42.72 -18.14 17.62
CA ARG A 68 -42.76 -17.55 16.29
C ARG A 68 -42.23 -16.12 16.30
N ASN A 69 -42.74 -15.27 17.19
CA ASN A 69 -42.29 -13.88 17.30
C ASN A 69 -40.79 -13.79 17.65
N GLN A 70 -40.27 -14.71 18.45
CA GLN A 70 -38.84 -14.77 18.76
C GLN A 70 -38.02 -15.20 17.54
N ALA A 71 -38.49 -16.19 16.79
CA ALA A 71 -37.83 -16.67 15.57
C ALA A 71 -37.80 -15.58 14.48
N GLU A 72 -38.92 -14.87 14.29
CA GLU A 72 -39.02 -13.74 13.35
C GLU A 72 -37.99 -12.65 13.68
N ARG A 73 -37.91 -12.23 14.96
CA ARG A 73 -36.91 -11.24 15.39
C ARG A 73 -35.47 -11.70 15.17
N LYS A 74 -35.17 -12.97 15.45
CA LYS A 74 -33.84 -13.54 15.20
C LYS A 74 -33.51 -13.57 13.71
N PHE A 75 -34.49 -13.92 12.88
CA PHE A 75 -34.34 -13.95 11.43
C PHE A 75 -34.08 -12.55 10.87
N GLU A 76 -34.83 -11.54 11.31
CA GLU A 76 -34.60 -10.14 10.93
C GLU A 76 -33.20 -9.67 11.34
N ALA A 77 -32.77 -9.96 12.57
CA ALA A 77 -31.43 -9.62 13.04
C ALA A 77 -30.33 -10.26 12.18
N LEU A 78 -30.46 -11.57 11.89
CA LEU A 78 -29.51 -12.29 11.03
C LEU A 78 -29.51 -11.74 9.59
N GLN A 79 -30.66 -11.35 9.06
CA GLN A 79 -30.73 -10.77 7.71
C GLN A 79 -29.99 -9.42 7.64
N VAL A 80 -30.11 -8.60 8.69
CA VAL A 80 -29.36 -7.33 8.78
C VAL A 80 -27.86 -7.61 8.89
N GLU A 81 -27.44 -8.52 9.76
CA GLU A 81 -26.04 -8.91 9.93
C GLU A 81 -25.45 -9.45 8.62
N HIS A 82 -26.18 -10.32 7.92
CA HIS A 82 -25.76 -10.86 6.63
C HIS A 82 -25.49 -9.75 5.60
N ARG A 83 -26.42 -8.78 5.47
CA ARG A 83 -26.23 -7.64 4.56
C ARG A 83 -25.03 -6.78 4.96
N GLN A 84 -24.80 -6.59 6.25
CA GLN A 84 -23.62 -5.84 6.72
C GLN A 84 -22.32 -6.58 6.39
N LEU A 85 -22.29 -7.90 6.56
CA LEU A 85 -21.14 -8.73 6.21
C LEU A 85 -20.90 -8.74 4.69
N GLU A 86 -21.93 -8.84 3.86
CA GLU A 86 -21.81 -8.74 2.40
C GLU A 86 -21.19 -7.41 1.97
N ASN A 87 -21.68 -6.28 2.53
CA ASN A 87 -21.12 -4.97 2.24
C ASN A 87 -19.66 -4.85 2.70
N SER A 88 -19.32 -5.43 3.86
CA SER A 88 -17.95 -5.47 4.37
C SER A 88 -17.03 -6.26 3.45
N ILE A 89 -17.47 -7.44 2.98
CA ILE A 89 -16.72 -8.27 2.03
C ILE A 89 -16.46 -7.50 0.73
N GLN A 90 -17.49 -6.86 0.15
CA GLN A 90 -17.33 -6.07 -1.07
C GLN A 90 -16.33 -4.93 -0.91
N SER A 91 -16.37 -4.24 0.24
CA SER A 91 -15.41 -3.17 0.56
C SER A 91 -13.97 -3.69 0.65
N ILE A 92 -13.78 -4.85 1.32
CA ILE A 92 -12.47 -5.50 1.45
C ILE A 92 -11.95 -5.96 0.07
N GLU A 93 -12.81 -6.52 -0.77
CA GLU A 93 -12.45 -6.94 -2.13
C GLU A 93 -12.01 -5.76 -3.01
N ALA A 94 -12.73 -4.64 -2.95
CA ALA A 94 -12.36 -3.41 -3.65
C ALA A 94 -11.01 -2.85 -3.15
N ALA A 95 -10.78 -2.85 -1.83
CA ALA A 95 -9.52 -2.43 -1.24
C ALA A 95 -8.37 -3.34 -1.67
N LYS A 96 -8.59 -4.67 -1.71
CA LYS A 96 -7.62 -5.66 -2.17
C LYS A 96 -7.23 -5.41 -3.64
N ALA A 97 -8.21 -5.22 -4.52
CA ALA A 97 -7.95 -4.93 -5.94
C ALA A 97 -7.11 -3.65 -6.11
N THR A 98 -7.43 -2.62 -5.33
CA THR A 98 -6.67 -1.36 -5.32
C THR A 98 -5.22 -1.57 -4.85
N LEU A 99 -5.01 -2.35 -3.79
CA LEU A 99 -3.67 -2.68 -3.28
C LEU A 99 -2.86 -3.50 -4.29
N GLU A 100 -3.48 -4.47 -4.97
CA GLU A 100 -2.82 -5.25 -6.02
C GLU A 100 -2.36 -4.36 -7.19
N SER A 101 -3.20 -3.41 -7.60
CA SER A 101 -2.81 -2.43 -8.63
C SER A 101 -1.63 -1.56 -8.18
N LYS A 102 -1.65 -1.07 -6.94
CA LYS A 102 -0.54 -0.27 -6.38
C LYS A 102 0.75 -1.08 -6.29
N LYS A 103 0.65 -2.35 -5.89
CA LYS A 103 1.80 -3.25 -5.81
C LYS A 103 2.46 -3.42 -7.19
N ARG A 104 1.67 -3.69 -8.24
CA ARG A 104 2.19 -3.82 -9.60
C ARG A 104 2.89 -2.55 -10.08
N PHE A 105 2.29 -1.38 -9.81
CA PHE A 105 2.88 -0.09 -10.15
C PHE A 105 4.25 0.11 -9.45
N LEU A 106 4.32 -0.18 -8.16
CA LEU A 106 5.58 -0.07 -7.40
C LEU A 106 6.64 -1.07 -7.87
N GLU A 107 6.25 -2.30 -8.24
CA GLU A 107 7.17 -3.28 -8.83
C GLU A 107 7.74 -2.80 -10.17
N GLU A 108 6.94 -2.13 -11.00
CA GLU A 108 7.40 -1.53 -12.26
C GLU A 108 8.34 -0.35 -12.02
N GLU A 109 8.02 0.54 -11.07
CA GLU A 109 8.92 1.64 -10.69
C GLU A 109 10.25 1.12 -10.14
N GLN A 110 10.21 0.10 -9.28
CA GLN A 110 11.42 -0.51 -8.74
C GLN A 110 12.32 -1.06 -9.85
N ARG A 111 11.74 -1.77 -10.83
CA ARG A 111 12.52 -2.29 -11.98
C ARG A 111 13.15 -1.18 -12.81
N LYS A 112 12.45 -0.06 -13.01
CA LYS A 112 13.00 1.11 -13.72
C LYS A 112 14.17 1.72 -12.96
N LEU A 113 14.00 1.93 -11.65
CA LEU A 113 15.06 2.47 -10.80
C LEU A 113 16.29 1.55 -10.76
N GLU A 114 16.09 0.22 -10.69
CA GLU A 114 17.18 -0.74 -10.75
C GLU A 114 17.95 -0.66 -12.08
N ALA A 115 17.23 -0.54 -13.20
CA ALA A 115 17.85 -0.36 -14.52
C ALA A 115 18.64 0.96 -14.60
N ASP A 116 18.10 2.05 -14.06
CA ASP A 116 18.76 3.35 -14.02
C ASP A 116 20.03 3.32 -13.17
N ILE A 117 20.00 2.65 -12.01
CA ILE A 117 21.17 2.45 -11.15
C ILE A 117 22.26 1.68 -11.88
N GLN A 118 21.91 0.60 -12.59
CA GLN A 118 22.88 -0.16 -13.38
C GLN A 118 23.50 0.68 -14.50
N ASN A 119 22.69 1.48 -15.20
CA ASN A 119 23.15 2.39 -16.24
C ASN A 119 24.13 3.43 -15.67
N LEU A 120 23.76 4.10 -14.58
CA LEU A 120 24.61 5.09 -13.91
C LEU A 120 25.90 4.47 -13.37
N SER A 121 25.84 3.26 -12.82
CA SER A 121 27.02 2.51 -12.38
C SER A 121 27.99 2.26 -13.53
N SER A 122 27.51 1.78 -14.68
CA SER A 122 28.34 1.54 -15.86
C SER A 122 28.97 2.83 -16.41
N LYS A 123 28.21 3.94 -16.43
CA LYS A 123 28.71 5.26 -16.83
C LYS A 123 29.79 5.77 -15.89
N ASN A 124 29.60 5.62 -14.58
CA ASN A 124 30.60 6.01 -13.59
C ASN A 124 31.89 5.19 -13.74
N GLN A 125 31.80 3.89 -14.01
CA GLN A 125 32.97 3.06 -14.27
C GLN A 125 33.72 3.51 -15.52
N ALA A 126 33.00 3.77 -16.61
CA ALA A 126 33.59 4.28 -17.85
C ALA A 126 34.27 5.64 -17.63
N LEU A 127 33.60 6.57 -16.96
CA LEU A 127 34.17 7.88 -16.62
C LEU A 127 35.42 7.73 -15.76
N SER A 128 35.40 6.88 -14.74
CA SER A 128 36.57 6.59 -13.91
C SER A 128 37.77 6.11 -14.73
N SER A 129 37.56 5.18 -15.68
CA SER A 129 38.60 4.74 -16.60
C SER A 129 39.14 5.86 -17.49
N THR A 130 38.27 6.74 -18.00
CA THR A 130 38.70 7.90 -18.80
C THR A 130 39.52 8.89 -17.98
N VAL A 131 39.13 9.16 -16.74
CA VAL A 131 39.87 10.04 -15.83
C VAL A 131 41.25 9.46 -15.53
N GLN A 132 41.35 8.15 -15.28
CA GLN A 132 42.63 7.49 -15.07
C GLN A 132 43.54 7.61 -16.30
N SER A 133 43.00 7.37 -17.49
CA SER A 133 43.77 7.49 -18.75
C SER A 133 44.27 8.92 -18.98
N LEU A 134 43.43 9.93 -18.80
CA LEU A 134 43.81 11.34 -18.93
C LEU A 134 44.85 11.75 -17.87
N THR A 135 44.73 11.22 -16.65
CA THR A 135 45.69 11.48 -15.58
C THR A 135 47.07 10.93 -15.94
N ASN A 136 47.14 9.71 -16.47
CA ASN A 136 48.40 9.12 -16.94
C ASN A 136 49.01 9.92 -18.10
N GLN A 137 48.21 10.29 -19.10
CA GLN A 137 48.67 11.11 -20.22
C GLN A 137 49.20 12.48 -19.77
N ASN A 138 48.53 13.13 -18.81
CA ASN A 138 49.02 14.38 -18.25
C ASN A 138 50.33 14.21 -17.50
N ALA A 139 50.53 13.10 -16.78
CA ALA A 139 51.80 12.79 -16.12
C ALA A 139 52.93 12.64 -17.14
N GLU A 140 52.71 11.86 -18.21
CA GLU A 140 53.67 11.67 -19.31
C GLU A 140 54.02 13.00 -19.99
N LEU A 141 53.02 13.83 -20.32
CA LEU A 141 53.23 15.15 -20.91
C LEU A 141 54.02 16.07 -19.97
N THR A 142 53.75 16.00 -18.68
CA THR A 142 54.47 16.80 -17.67
C THR A 142 55.94 16.38 -17.62
N GLU A 143 56.21 15.08 -17.60
CA GLU A 143 57.58 14.54 -17.63
C GLU A 143 58.31 14.95 -18.92
N ALA A 144 57.72 14.74 -20.09
CA ALA A 144 58.28 15.15 -21.36
C ALA A 144 58.60 16.67 -21.40
N ASN A 145 57.71 17.51 -20.88
CA ASN A 145 57.93 18.95 -20.80
C ASN A 145 59.08 19.31 -19.85
N THR A 146 59.21 18.63 -18.71
CA THR A 146 60.36 18.84 -17.81
C THR A 146 61.69 18.46 -18.47
N GLN A 147 61.71 17.34 -19.22
CA GLN A 147 62.88 16.90 -19.97
C GLN A 147 63.25 17.90 -21.08
N LEU A 148 62.28 18.34 -21.89
CA LEU A 148 62.51 19.36 -22.93
C LEU A 148 63.01 20.69 -22.36
N LYS A 149 62.54 21.10 -21.17
CA LYS A 149 63.06 22.29 -20.48
C LYS A 149 64.53 22.13 -20.09
N LYS A 150 64.92 20.95 -19.62
CA LYS A 150 66.30 20.64 -19.26
C LYS A 150 67.19 20.64 -20.51
N GLU A 151 66.78 19.94 -21.56
CA GLU A 151 67.51 19.90 -22.84
C GLU A 151 67.66 21.29 -23.46
N ASN A 152 66.62 22.12 -23.44
CA ASN A 152 66.72 23.51 -23.90
C ASN A 152 67.74 24.34 -23.09
N LYS A 153 67.81 24.14 -21.78
CA LYS A 153 68.81 24.80 -20.93
C LYS A 153 70.21 24.35 -21.29
N ASP A 154 70.41 23.05 -21.49
CA ASP A 154 71.71 22.47 -21.85
C ASP A 154 72.16 22.93 -23.24
N LEU A 155 71.26 22.94 -24.24
CA LEU A 155 71.50 23.49 -25.57
C LEU A 155 71.88 24.97 -25.51
N LYS A 156 71.17 25.77 -24.70
CA LYS A 156 71.50 27.19 -24.51
C LYS A 156 72.91 27.35 -23.95
N ASN A 157 73.29 26.55 -22.95
CA ASN A 157 74.65 26.58 -22.39
C ASN A 157 75.71 26.22 -23.44
N ILE A 158 75.46 25.21 -24.27
CA ILE A 158 76.37 24.81 -25.37
C ILE A 158 76.51 25.95 -26.38
N VAL A 159 75.40 26.56 -26.80
CA VAL A 159 75.40 27.70 -27.74
C VAL A 159 76.19 28.87 -27.16
N ASP A 160 76.01 29.19 -25.88
CA ASP A 160 76.75 30.26 -25.21
C ASP A 160 78.25 29.95 -25.10
N GLN A 161 78.63 28.69 -24.82
CA GLN A 161 80.03 28.25 -24.86
C GLN A 161 80.65 28.37 -26.25
N ILE A 162 79.94 27.96 -27.31
CA ILE A 162 80.38 28.10 -28.70
C ILE A 162 80.57 29.59 -29.03
N ARG A 163 79.62 30.45 -28.67
CA ARG A 163 79.72 31.91 -28.87
C ARG A 163 80.93 32.50 -28.18
N LEU A 164 81.19 32.13 -26.92
CA LEU A 164 82.36 32.58 -26.17
C LEU A 164 83.68 32.11 -26.80
N ARG A 165 83.73 30.85 -27.24
CA ARG A 165 84.91 30.29 -27.92
C ARG A 165 85.16 31.00 -29.25
N LEU A 166 84.14 31.17 -30.09
CA LEU A 166 84.23 31.92 -31.34
C LEU A 166 84.71 33.35 -31.10
N ALA A 167 84.18 34.04 -30.09
CA ALA A 167 84.62 35.39 -29.75
C ALA A 167 86.11 35.44 -29.35
N ARG A 168 86.59 34.44 -28.59
CA ARG A 168 88.01 34.31 -28.21
C ARG A 168 88.90 34.03 -29.42
N ASP A 169 88.54 33.06 -30.24
CA ASP A 169 89.29 32.65 -31.43
C ASP A 169 89.35 33.82 -32.43
N THR A 170 88.25 34.56 -32.60
CA THR A 170 88.19 35.78 -33.41
C THR A 170 89.15 36.85 -32.88
N LYS A 171 89.18 37.07 -31.56
CA LYS A 171 90.10 38.05 -30.94
C LYS A 171 91.56 37.68 -31.19
N LEU A 172 91.92 36.39 -31.06
CA LEU A 172 93.28 35.90 -31.35
C LEU A 172 93.65 36.10 -32.83
N LEU A 173 92.75 35.79 -33.75
CA LEU A 173 92.99 35.98 -35.19
C LEU A 173 93.20 37.45 -35.57
N LEU A 174 92.54 38.39 -34.89
CA LEU A 174 92.74 39.83 -35.10
C LEU A 174 94.08 40.34 -34.55
N GLN A 175 94.76 39.59 -33.68
CA GLN A 175 96.07 39.95 -33.10
C GLN A 175 97.26 39.53 -33.98
N TYR A 176 97.05 38.68 -34.99
CA TYR A 176 98.12 38.34 -35.95
C TYR A 176 98.59 39.58 -36.72
N GLU A 177 99.89 39.72 -36.91
CA GLU A 177 100.54 40.88 -37.58
C GLU A 177 100.24 40.96 -39.08
N ASP A 178 99.78 39.86 -39.69
CA ASP A 178 99.54 39.76 -41.12
C ASP A 178 98.29 40.55 -41.57
N SER A 179 98.48 41.61 -42.36
CA SER A 179 97.43 42.60 -42.66
C SER A 179 96.32 42.07 -43.57
N GLU A 180 96.62 41.06 -44.40
CA GLU A 180 95.69 40.48 -45.36
C GLU A 180 94.68 39.53 -44.67
N ILE A 181 95.15 38.71 -43.73
CA ILE A 181 94.30 37.80 -42.92
C ILE A 181 93.31 38.63 -42.09
N ARG A 182 93.79 39.71 -41.47
CA ARG A 182 92.95 40.62 -40.68
C ARG A 182 91.86 41.30 -41.53
N LYS A 183 92.21 41.80 -42.73
CA LYS A 183 91.25 42.43 -43.65
C LYS A 183 90.22 41.43 -44.19
N ALA A 184 90.64 40.20 -44.50
CA ALA A 184 89.74 39.14 -44.96
C ALA A 184 88.72 38.74 -43.88
N LEU A 185 89.16 38.61 -42.63
CA LEU A 185 88.28 38.35 -41.47
C LEU A 185 87.23 39.45 -41.28
N ILE A 186 87.63 40.72 -41.35
CA ILE A 186 86.71 41.87 -41.21
C ILE A 186 85.65 41.88 -42.32
N ARG A 187 86.02 41.53 -43.57
CA ARG A 187 85.06 41.42 -44.68
C ARG A 187 84.07 40.25 -44.46
N LEU A 188 84.56 39.10 -44.00
CA LEU A 188 83.73 37.91 -43.78
C LEU A 188 82.67 38.17 -42.69
N PHE A 189 83.05 38.82 -41.57
CA PHE A 189 82.11 39.19 -40.52
C PHE A 189 81.06 40.23 -40.95
N ARG A 190 81.43 41.19 -41.80
CA ARG A 190 80.47 42.14 -42.39
C ARG A 190 79.41 41.44 -43.26
N TRP A 191 79.71 40.26 -43.80
CA TRP A 191 78.81 39.50 -44.66
C TRP A 191 77.92 38.50 -43.91
N THR A 192 78.34 38.03 -42.72
CA THR A 192 77.61 37.02 -41.94
C THR A 192 76.80 37.55 -40.75
N LEU A 193 77.00 38.81 -40.34
CA LEU A 193 76.28 39.47 -39.22
C LEU A 193 75.32 40.59 -39.66
N GLY A 194 75.15 40.83 -40.96
CA GLY A 194 74.09 41.68 -41.54
C GLY A 194 72.99 40.82 -42.12
#